data_AF-A0A3S3U228-F1
#
_entry.id   AF-A0A3S3U228-F1
#
_cell.length_a   1.000
_cell.length_b   1.000
_cell.length_c   1.000
_cell.angle_alpha   90.00
_cell.angle_beta   90.00
_cell.angle_gamma   90.00
#
_symmetry.space_group_name_H-M   'P 1'
#
loop_
_entity.id
_entity.type
_entity.pdbx_description
1 polymer ?
#
loop_
_entity_poly.entity_id
_entity_poly.type
_entity_poly.pdbx_seq_one_letter_code
_entity_poly.pdbx_strand_id
1 'polypeptide(L)' 'MWNAEVMDVDAQDENRIWVRAPRAFPHGLDELVGAPVTVAGIARSIADVEEPEPGRTLAAGDRLGLILDPLDD' A
#
# COMPACT_ATOMS: atom_id res chain seq x y z
N MET A 1 -8.53 -1.58 -9.46
CA MET A 1 -7.65 -0.42 -9.27
C MET A 1 -8.32 0.52 -8.29
N TRP A 2 -7.68 0.80 -7.16
CA TRP A 2 -8.18 1.77 -6.17
C TRP A 2 -7.32 3.04 -6.19
N ASN A 3 -7.84 4.14 -5.68
CA ASN A 3 -7.05 5.37 -5.44
C ASN A 3 -6.59 5.40 -3.98
N ALA A 4 -5.27 5.37 -3.76
CA ALA A 4 -4.69 5.30 -2.44
C ALA A 4 -4.70 6.68 -1.78
N GLU A 5 -5.23 6.75 -0.56
CA GLU A 5 -5.10 7.94 0.29
C GLU A 5 -3.75 7.87 1.00
N VAL A 6 -2.75 8.58 0.44
CA VAL A 6 -1.40 8.65 1.02
C VAL A 6 -1.44 9.48 2.31
N MET A 7 -1.03 8.85 3.40
CA MET A 7 -0.87 9.47 4.71
C MET A 7 0.55 10.00 4.93
N ASP A 8 1.55 9.23 4.46
CA ASP A 8 2.96 9.50 4.67
C ASP A 8 3.80 8.84 3.57
N VAL A 9 4.98 9.37 3.29
CA VAL A 9 5.93 8.81 2.32
C VAL A 9 7.24 8.57 3.06
N ASP A 10 7.84 7.40 2.87
CA ASP A 10 9.10 7.12 3.52
C ASP A 10 10.21 8.00 2.94
N ALA A 11 10.96 8.69 3.80
CA ALA A 11 12.00 9.60 3.38
C ALA A 11 13.28 8.89 2.89
N GLN A 12 13.44 7.60 3.21
CA GLN A 12 14.58 6.78 2.81
C GLN A 12 14.28 5.90 1.59
N ASP A 13 13.00 5.62 1.32
CA ASP A 13 12.55 4.82 0.19
C ASP A 13 11.36 5.50 -0.51
N GLU A 14 11.63 6.14 -1.65
CA GLU A 14 10.61 6.84 -2.45
C GLU A 14 9.51 5.91 -2.99
N ASN A 15 9.76 4.60 -3.03
CA ASN A 15 8.79 3.61 -3.46
C ASN A 15 7.91 3.10 -2.32
N ARG A 16 8.24 3.45 -1.08
CA ARG A 16 7.45 3.09 0.10
C ARG A 16 6.57 4.24 0.53
N ILE A 17 5.27 3.96 0.58
CA ILE A 17 4.24 4.89 1.03
C ILE A 17 3.38 4.27 2.11
N TRP A 18 2.84 5.11 2.97
CA TRP A 18 1.85 4.73 3.95
C TRP A 18 0.50 5.29 3.51
N VAL A 19 -0.49 4.41 3.44
CA VAL A 19 -1.83 4.75 2.95
C VAL A 19 -2.89 4.32 3.96
N ARG A 20 -4.11 4.84 3.80
CA ARG A 20 -5.27 4.25 4.48
C ARG A 20 -5.72 2.99 3.76
N ALA A 21 -5.89 1.90 4.51
CA ALA A 21 -6.48 0.68 4.00
C ALA A 21 -7.90 0.94 3.47
N PRO A 22 -8.21 0.67 2.20
CA PRO A 22 -9.51 0.98 1.62
C PRO A 22 -10.62 0.06 2.13
N ARG A 23 -10.24 -1.10 2.68
CA ARG A 23 -11.12 -2.11 3.28
C ARG A 23 -10.35 -2.91 4.33
N ALA A 24 -11.06 -3.77 5.04
CA ALA A 24 -10.41 -4.77 5.89
C ALA A 24 -9.78 -5.90 5.07
N PHE A 25 -8.70 -6.47 5.59
CA PHE A 25 -7.94 -7.56 4.98
C PHE A 25 -7.89 -8.77 5.92
N PRO A 26 -8.97 -9.55 6.03
CA PRO A 26 -9.07 -10.66 6.98
C PRO A 26 -8.16 -11.84 6.65
N HIS A 27 -7.65 -11.90 5.42
CA HIS A 27 -6.78 -12.98 4.93
C HIS A 27 -5.31 -12.55 4.78
N GLY A 28 -4.95 -11.39 5.34
CA GLY A 28 -3.63 -10.79 5.16
C GLY A 28 -3.55 -9.89 3.93
N LEU A 29 -2.36 -9.34 3.70
CA LEU A 29 -2.11 -8.32 2.67
C LEU A 29 -1.55 -8.90 1.37
N ASP A 30 -1.22 -10.20 1.34
CA ASP A 30 -0.64 -10.85 0.17
C ASP A 30 -1.53 -10.71 -1.09
N GLU A 31 -2.84 -10.57 -0.92
CA GLU A 31 -3.78 -10.32 -2.04
C GLU A 31 -3.55 -8.97 -2.75
N LEU A 32 -2.77 -8.08 -2.16
CA LEU A 32 -2.43 -6.77 -2.71
C LEU A 32 -1.17 -6.79 -3.55
N VAL A 33 -0.28 -7.75 -3.33
CA VAL A 33 0.97 -7.85 -4.08
C VAL A 33 0.64 -8.12 -5.55
N GLY A 34 1.17 -7.28 -6.45
CA GLY A 34 0.86 -7.25 -7.88
C GLY A 34 -0.45 -6.55 -8.24
N ALA A 35 -1.24 -6.07 -7.27
CA ALA A 35 -2.47 -5.36 -7.56
C ALA A 35 -2.18 -3.92 -8.04
N PRO A 36 -2.95 -3.41 -9.00
CA PRO A 36 -2.79 -2.04 -9.49
C PRO A 36 -3.38 -1.02 -8.53
N VAL A 37 -2.59 -0.01 -8.18
CA VAL A 37 -2.94 1.10 -7.29
C VAL A 37 -2.71 2.44 -7.99
N THR A 38 -3.58 3.41 -7.75
CA THR A 38 -3.35 4.80 -8.18
C THR A 38 -2.88 5.62 -6.98
N VAL A 39 -1.75 6.31 -7.12
CA VAL A 39 -1.15 7.18 -6.10
C VAL A 39 -0.96 8.56 -6.71
N ALA A 40 -1.60 9.58 -6.13
CA ALA A 40 -1.55 10.96 -6.65
C ALA A 40 -1.89 11.07 -8.17
N GLY A 41 -2.78 10.21 -8.67
CA GLY A 41 -3.17 10.16 -10.08
C GLY A 41 -2.27 9.33 -11.00
N ILE A 42 -1.21 8.72 -10.46
CA ILE A 42 -0.27 7.87 -11.20
C ILE A 42 -0.61 6.40 -10.90
N ALA A 43 -0.82 5.60 -11.93
CA ALA A 43 -1.02 4.16 -11.78
C ALA A 43 0.34 3.47 -11.54
N ARG A 44 0.44 2.73 -10.45
CA ARG A 44 1.61 1.93 -10.03
C ARG A 44 1.15 0.51 -9.68
N SER A 45 2.10 -0.42 -9.67
CA SER A 45 1.90 -1.77 -9.15
C SER A 45 2.45 -1.86 -7.73
N ILE A 46 1.80 -2.65 -6.88
CA ILE A 46 2.28 -2.95 -5.53
C ILE A 46 3.30 -4.09 -5.65
N ALA A 47 4.57 -3.80 -5.36
CA ALA A 47 5.63 -4.80 -5.33
C ALA A 47 5.58 -5.64 -4.04
N ASP A 48 5.31 -4.98 -2.92
CA ASP A 48 5.20 -5.62 -1.61
C ASP A 48 4.36 -4.78 -0.64
N VAL A 49 4.03 -5.34 0.51
CA VAL A 49 3.17 -4.73 1.53
C VAL A 49 3.78 -4.86 2.92
N GLU A 50 3.54 -3.85 3.74
CA GLU A 50 4.02 -3.84 5.12
C GLU A 50 2.86 -3.67 6.10
N GLU A 51 2.77 -4.62 7.04
CA GLU A 51 1.83 -4.55 8.16
C GLU A 51 2.33 -3.52 9.20
N PRO A 52 1.46 -2.62 9.68
CA PRO A 52 1.85 -1.68 10.74
C PRO A 52 2.17 -2.40 12.06
N GLU A 53 1.52 -3.54 12.30
CA GLU A 53 1.69 -4.39 13.47
C GLU A 53 1.59 -5.86 13.03
N PRO A 54 2.63 -6.69 13.25
CA PRO A 54 2.63 -8.07 12.78
C PRO A 54 1.52 -8.89 13.45
N GLY A 55 0.76 -9.62 12.63
CA GLY A 55 -0.27 -10.56 13.10
C GLY A 55 -1.60 -9.91 13.53
N ARG A 56 -1.78 -8.61 13.27
CA ARG A 56 -3.07 -7.92 13.47
C ARG A 56 -3.84 -7.88 12.16
N THR A 57 -5.12 -8.26 12.19
CA THR A 57 -6.02 -8.03 11.07
C THR A 57 -6.22 -6.53 10.84
N LEU A 58 -5.86 -6.06 9.64
CA LEU A 58 -6.07 -4.68 9.21
C LEU A 58 -7.56 -4.40 8.98
N ALA A 59 -8.06 -3.36 9.64
CA ALA A 59 -9.40 -2.84 9.41
C ALA A 59 -9.40 -1.76 8.32
N ALA A 60 -10.58 -1.45 7.78
CA ALA A 60 -10.73 -0.30 6.88
C ALA A 60 -10.31 1.00 7.60
N GLY A 61 -9.47 1.80 6.94
CA GLY A 61 -8.94 3.05 7.49
C GLY A 61 -7.69 2.90 8.36
N ASP A 62 -7.25 1.68 8.69
CA ASP A 62 -5.97 1.46 9.35
C ASP A 62 -4.81 1.85 8.42
N ARG A 63 -3.64 2.11 9.00
CA ARG A 63 -2.42 2.45 8.28
C ARG A 63 -1.85 1.20 7.59
N LEU A 64 -1.58 1.28 6.30
CA LEU A 64 -1.04 0.20 5.48
C LEU A 64 0.21 0.69 4.76
N GLY A 65 1.32 -0.05 4.88
CA GLY A 65 2.52 0.21 4.09
C GLY A 65 2.41 -0.45 2.72
N LEU A 66 2.66 0.30 1.66
CA LEU A 66 2.78 -0.22 0.30
C LEU A 66 4.18 0.08 -0.22
N ILE A 67 4.83 -0.95 -0.74
CA ILE A 67 6.06 -0.85 -1.50
C ILE A 67 5.66 -0.99 -2.96
N LEU A 68 5.93 0.03 -3.76
CA LEU A 68 5.50 0.09 -5.14
C LEU A 68 6.65 -0.33 -6.06
N ASP A 69 6.32 -0.91 -7.21
CA ASP A 69 7.33 -1.12 -8.24
C ASP A 69 7.92 0.24 -8.66
N PRO A 70 9.25 0.32 -8.87
CA PRO A 70 9.86 1.51 -9.41
C PRO A 70 9.19 1.86 -10.74
N LEU A 71 9.08 3.16 -11.02
CA LEU A 71 8.67 3.59 -12.35
C LEU A 71 9.80 3.20 -13.31
N ASP A 72 9.54 2.25 -14.22
CA ASP A 72 10.39 2.07 -15.39
C ASP A 72 10.37 3.39 -16.19
N ASP A 73 11.53 4.05 -16.27
CA ASP A 73 11.77 5.27 -17.08
C ASP A 73 11.87 4.93 -18.57
#